data_AF-K2EEY6-F1
#
_entry.id   AF-K2EEY6-F1
#
_cell.length_a   1.000
_cell.length_b   1.000
_cell.length_c   1.000
_cell.angle_alpha   90.00
_cell.angle_beta   90.00
_cell.angle_gamma   90.00
#
_symmetry.space_group_name_H-M   'P 1'
#
loop_
_entity.id
_entity.type
_entity.pdbx_description
1 polymer ?
#
loop_
_entity_poly.entity_id
_entity_poly.type
_entity_poly.pdbx_seq_one_letter_code
_entity_poly.pdbx_strand_id
1 'polypeptide(L)'
;MLNIKNQTDKILKEKSISYYELSKLTGYDVSYLNNIFKGKRPFSKELLKKLLPILEISKEEFESWIITDKYPKEIIERAIRIKKEFPYKRKSVLTVKIDKILEEKDMSRTALAKQINYSQSGLNRMITGKINISKPVLEKVSKALDISQEEISSWILADKHSLQVLEMA
;
A
#
# COMPACT_ATOMS: atom_id res chain seq x y z
N MET A 1 -4.87 -18.26 1.69
CA MET A 1 -3.68 -18.15 2.57
C MET A 1 -2.90 -16.92 2.09
N LEU A 2 -2.38 -16.07 2.98
CA LEU A 2 -1.67 -14.85 2.58
C LEU A 2 -0.37 -15.20 1.83
N ASN A 3 -0.08 -14.52 0.73
CA ASN A 3 1.12 -14.63 -0.07
C ASN A 3 2.37 -14.47 0.79
N ILE A 4 2.43 -13.44 1.65
CA ILE A 4 3.58 -13.20 2.52
C ILE A 4 3.91 -14.40 3.42
N LYS A 5 2.87 -15.09 3.92
CA LYS A 5 3.02 -16.29 4.74
C LYS A 5 3.53 -17.44 3.88
N ASN A 6 2.95 -17.65 2.71
CA ASN A 6 3.35 -18.73 1.81
C ASN A 6 4.84 -18.62 1.41
N GLN A 7 5.26 -17.41 1.02
CA GLN A 7 6.65 -17.15 0.62
C GLN A 7 7.61 -17.31 1.79
N THR A 8 7.24 -16.78 2.97
CA THR A 8 8.04 -16.96 4.19
C THR A 8 8.17 -18.44 4.54
N ASP A 9 7.08 -19.20 4.57
CA ASP A 9 7.10 -20.63 4.90
C ASP A 9 7.96 -21.43 3.92
N LYS A 10 7.89 -21.09 2.62
CA LYS A 10 8.72 -21.71 1.58
C LYS A 10 10.20 -21.51 1.87
N ILE A 11 10.63 -20.26 2.11
CA ILE A 11 12.04 -19.94 2.40
C ILE A 11 12.51 -20.60 3.69
N LEU A 12 11.70 -20.54 4.75
CA LEU A 12 12.04 -21.18 6.03
C LEU A 12 12.22 -22.69 5.87
N LYS A 13 11.35 -23.34 5.09
CA LYS A 13 11.46 -24.76 4.78
C LYS A 13 12.73 -25.08 3.99
N GLU A 14 13.05 -24.28 2.97
CA GLU A 14 14.28 -24.44 2.17
C GLU A 14 15.55 -24.27 3.02
N LYS A 15 15.53 -23.34 3.98
CA LYS A 15 16.63 -23.11 4.93
C LYS A 15 16.62 -24.06 6.13
N SER A 16 15.66 -25.00 6.21
CA SER A 16 15.45 -25.87 7.37
C SER A 16 15.31 -25.12 8.70
N ILE A 17 14.72 -23.92 8.67
CA ILE A 17 14.47 -23.07 9.85
C ILE A 17 13.03 -23.27 10.30
N SER A 18 12.83 -23.67 11.55
CA SER A 18 11.52 -23.71 12.19
C SER A 18 11.08 -22.32 12.65
N TYR A 19 9.77 -22.11 12.85
CA TYR A 19 9.26 -20.89 13.48
C TYR A 19 9.78 -20.67 14.89
N TYR A 20 10.12 -21.75 15.61
CA TYR A 20 10.75 -21.65 16.92
C TYR A 20 12.17 -21.08 16.80
N GLU A 21 12.98 -21.56 15.86
CA GLU A 21 14.31 -21.00 15.62
C GLU A 21 14.24 -19.56 15.12
N LEU A 22 13.31 -19.26 14.20
CA LEU A 22 13.07 -17.89 13.74
C LEU A 22 12.73 -16.95 14.92
N SER A 23 11.97 -17.43 15.90
CA SER A 23 11.65 -16.68 17.12
C SER A 23 12.91 -16.32 17.92
N LYS A 24 13.88 -17.25 17.99
CA LYS A 24 15.17 -17.03 18.66
C LYS A 24 16.05 -16.07 17.88
N LEU A 25 16.14 -16.21 16.56
CA LEU A 25 16.96 -15.35 15.70
C LEU A 25 16.45 -13.91 15.68
N THR A 26 15.13 -13.71 15.70
CA THR A 26 14.53 -12.37 15.65
C THR A 26 14.34 -11.75 17.04
N GLY A 27 14.32 -12.58 18.10
CA GLY A 27 14.02 -12.15 19.46
C GLY A 27 12.55 -11.81 19.69
N TYR A 28 11.65 -12.29 18.82
CA TYR A 28 10.20 -12.13 18.95
C TYR A 28 9.56 -13.49 19.23
N ASP A 29 8.50 -13.52 20.04
CA ASP A 29 7.84 -14.77 20.36
C ASP A 29 7.10 -15.38 19.16
N VAL A 30 6.96 -16.71 19.16
CA VAL A 30 6.33 -17.47 18.08
C VAL A 30 4.88 -17.02 17.84
N SER A 31 4.14 -16.63 18.88
CA SER A 31 2.75 -16.17 18.75
C SER A 31 2.69 -14.81 18.05
N TYR A 32 3.58 -13.89 18.40
CA TYR A 32 3.73 -12.60 17.75
C TYR A 32 4.08 -12.74 16.27
N LEU A 33 5.08 -13.55 15.93
CA LEU A 33 5.44 -13.83 14.54
C LEU A 33 4.25 -14.41 13.76
N ASN A 34 3.58 -15.42 14.33
CA ASN A 34 2.38 -16.01 13.72
C ASN A 34 1.26 -14.99 13.49
N ASN A 35 1.02 -14.07 14.42
CA ASN A 35 0.01 -13.03 14.26
C ASN A 35 0.37 -12.05 13.14
N ILE A 36 1.64 -11.72 13.00
CA ILE A 36 2.14 -10.84 11.94
C ILE A 36 1.99 -11.51 10.56
N PHE A 37 2.47 -12.74 10.38
CA PHE A 37 2.34 -13.45 9.09
C PHE A 37 0.90 -13.80 8.72
N LYS A 38 -0.03 -13.78 9.68
CA LYS A 38 -1.48 -13.88 9.45
C LYS A 38 -2.14 -12.52 9.16
N GLY A 39 -1.38 -11.44 9.05
CA GLY A 39 -1.88 -10.09 8.79
C GLY A 39 -2.64 -9.46 9.95
N LYS A 40 -2.60 -10.06 11.15
CA LYS A 40 -3.30 -9.53 12.34
C LYS A 40 -2.55 -8.37 12.99
N ARG A 41 -1.26 -8.20 12.66
CA ARG A 41 -0.39 -7.13 13.14
C ARG A 41 0.53 -6.65 12.02
N PRO A 42 0.87 -5.35 11.97
CA PRO A 42 1.82 -4.84 10.99
C PRO A 42 3.26 -5.27 11.32
N PHE A 43 4.10 -5.37 10.30
CA PHE A 43 5.54 -5.54 10.47
C PHE A 43 6.17 -4.25 11.00
N SER A 44 6.92 -4.35 12.10
CA SER A 44 7.71 -3.22 12.60
C SER A 44 9.01 -3.09 11.82
N LYS A 45 9.58 -1.87 11.76
CA LYS A 45 10.88 -1.65 11.12
C LYS A 45 11.98 -2.50 11.75
N GLU A 46 11.96 -2.65 13.07
CA GLU A 46 12.94 -3.45 13.81
C GLU A 46 12.82 -4.95 13.50
N LEU A 47 11.59 -5.47 13.37
CA LEU A 47 11.40 -6.85 12.92
C LEU A 47 11.93 -7.04 11.50
N LEU A 48 11.62 -6.14 10.57
CA LEU A 48 12.08 -6.26 9.18
C LEU A 48 13.61 -6.25 9.08
N LYS A 49 14.30 -5.40 9.85
CA LYS A 49 15.77 -5.38 9.89
C LYS A 49 16.38 -6.73 10.27
N LYS A 50 15.72 -7.50 11.14
CA LYS A 50 16.18 -8.84 11.55
C LYS A 50 15.68 -9.95 10.62
N LEU A 51 14.46 -9.81 10.11
CA LEU A 51 13.80 -10.83 9.31
C LEU A 51 14.39 -10.91 7.89
N LEU A 52 14.59 -9.77 7.22
CA LEU A 52 15.04 -9.75 5.82
C LEU A 52 16.40 -10.46 5.62
N PRO A 53 17.43 -10.26 6.48
CA PRO A 53 18.67 -11.01 6.36
C PRO A 53 18.52 -12.51 6.55
N ILE A 54 17.62 -12.96 7.43
CA ILE A 54 17.36 -14.40 7.66
C ILE A 54 16.69 -15.02 6.42
N LEU A 55 15.78 -14.28 5.81
CA LEU A 55 15.10 -14.69 4.59
C LEU A 55 15.98 -14.53 3.33
N GLU A 56 17.08 -13.77 3.42
CA GLU A 56 17.97 -13.41 2.31
C GLU A 56 17.25 -12.76 1.12
N ILE A 57 16.25 -11.93 1.42
CA ILE A 57 15.47 -11.20 0.42
C ILE A 57 15.63 -9.70 0.58
N SER A 58 15.40 -8.99 -0.52
CA SER A 58 15.39 -7.53 -0.51
C SER A 58 14.15 -6.98 0.21
N LYS A 59 14.23 -5.71 0.61
CA LYS A 59 13.08 -4.99 1.17
C LYS A 59 11.98 -4.83 0.12
N GLU A 60 12.37 -4.63 -1.13
CA GLU A 60 11.50 -4.43 -2.29
C GLU A 60 10.66 -5.68 -2.57
N GLU A 61 11.30 -6.85 -2.56
CA GLU A 61 10.63 -8.15 -2.71
C GLU A 61 9.64 -8.40 -1.59
N PHE A 62 10.04 -8.15 -0.35
CA PHE A 62 9.14 -8.32 0.79
C PHE A 62 7.95 -7.36 0.73
N GLU A 63 8.17 -6.11 0.32
CA GLU A 63 7.10 -5.13 0.10
C GLU A 63 6.15 -5.57 -1.01
N SER A 64 6.64 -6.22 -2.07
CA SER A 64 5.79 -6.72 -3.15
C SER A 64 4.79 -7.76 -2.63
N TRP A 65 5.23 -8.68 -1.77
CA TRP A 65 4.33 -9.68 -1.17
C TRP A 65 3.20 -9.05 -0.35
N ILE A 66 3.50 -7.98 0.40
CA ILE A 66 2.51 -7.22 1.15
C ILE A 66 1.48 -6.58 0.21
N ILE A 67 1.93 -6.07 -0.94
CA ILE A 67 1.05 -5.45 -1.93
C ILE A 67 0.11 -6.50 -2.52
N THR A 68 0.63 -7.66 -2.93
CA THR A 68 -0.16 -8.79 -3.45
C THR A 68 -1.25 -9.24 -2.46
N ASP A 69 -0.95 -9.23 -1.16
CA ASP A 69 -1.94 -9.58 -0.12
C ASP A 69 -3.02 -8.52 0.09
N LYS A 70 -2.70 -7.26 -0.19
CA LYS A 70 -3.55 -6.12 0.17
C LYS A 70 -4.42 -5.63 -0.98
N TYR A 71 -3.99 -5.84 -2.23
CA TYR A 71 -4.64 -5.29 -3.41
C TYR A 71 -4.95 -6.39 -4.43
N PRO A 72 -6.14 -6.37 -5.05
CA PRO A 72 -6.43 -7.17 -6.24
C PRO A 72 -5.42 -6.90 -7.36
N LYS A 73 -5.16 -7.92 -8.18
CA LYS A 73 -4.19 -7.88 -9.28
C LYS A 73 -4.47 -6.73 -10.24
N GLU A 74 -5.74 -6.46 -10.52
CA GLU A 74 -6.20 -5.43 -11.44
C GLU A 74 -5.81 -4.02 -10.98
N ILE A 75 -5.81 -3.78 -9.65
CA ILE A 75 -5.37 -2.51 -9.07
C ILE A 75 -3.86 -2.36 -9.21
N ILE A 76 -3.10 -3.45 -9.00
CA ILE A 76 -1.64 -3.46 -9.12
C ILE A 76 -1.25 -3.20 -10.58
N GLU A 77 -1.84 -3.93 -11.53
CA GLU A 77 -1.60 -3.74 -12.97
C GLU A 77 -1.91 -2.30 -13.42
N ARG A 78 -3.01 -1.73 -12.92
CA ARG A 78 -3.36 -0.33 -13.21
C ARG A 78 -2.33 0.63 -12.64
N ALA A 79 -1.87 0.41 -11.41
CA ALA A 79 -0.82 1.22 -10.79
C ALA A 79 0.50 1.16 -11.57
N ILE A 80 0.88 -0.01 -12.10
CA ILE A 80 2.06 -0.19 -12.96
C ILE A 80 1.92 0.67 -14.23
N ARG A 81 0.77 0.56 -14.94
CA ARG A 81 0.53 1.35 -16.16
C ARG A 81 0.64 2.85 -15.89
N ILE A 82 -0.03 3.33 -14.86
CA ILE A 82 0.02 4.73 -14.41
C ILE A 82 1.46 5.17 -14.14
N LYS A 83 2.23 4.37 -13.41
CA LYS A 83 3.61 4.69 -13.04
C LYS A 83 4.52 4.83 -14.27
N LYS A 84 4.29 4.01 -15.31
CA LYS A 84 5.01 4.07 -16.60
C LYS A 84 4.61 5.30 -17.43
N GLU A 85 3.31 5.62 -17.47
CA GLU A 85 2.77 6.77 -18.22
C GLU A 85 3.02 8.12 -17.53
N PHE A 86 3.17 8.10 -16.21
CA PHE A 86 3.36 9.28 -15.37
C PHE A 86 4.73 9.24 -14.67
N PRO A 87 5.84 9.28 -15.43
CA PRO A 87 7.16 9.32 -14.82
C PRO A 87 7.31 10.59 -13.99
N TYR A 88 7.92 10.42 -12.81
CA TYR A 88 8.08 11.38 -11.73
C TYR A 88 7.93 12.87 -12.10
N LYS A 89 6.76 13.43 -11.81
CA LYS A 89 6.51 14.89 -11.83
C LYS A 89 6.59 15.44 -10.41
N ARG A 90 6.74 16.77 -10.26
CA ARG A 90 6.71 17.46 -8.95
C ARG A 90 5.44 17.21 -8.12
N LYS A 91 4.37 16.70 -8.72
CA LYS A 91 3.09 16.40 -8.08
C LYS A 91 2.76 14.91 -8.20
N SER A 92 2.14 14.36 -7.16
CA SER A 92 1.65 12.98 -7.10
C SER A 92 0.55 12.73 -8.15
N VAL A 93 0.43 11.50 -8.62
CA VAL A 93 -0.62 11.06 -9.54
C VAL A 93 -1.99 11.35 -8.95
N LEU A 94 -2.22 10.97 -7.69
CA LEU A 94 -3.49 11.19 -7.00
C LEU A 94 -3.87 12.68 -7.04
N THR A 95 -2.93 13.57 -6.69
CA THR A 95 -3.15 15.01 -6.72
C THR A 95 -3.57 15.48 -8.11
N VAL A 96 -2.83 15.08 -9.14
CA VAL A 96 -3.07 15.55 -10.51
C VAL A 96 -4.38 15.03 -11.06
N LYS A 97 -4.70 13.76 -10.83
CA LYS A 97 -5.97 13.17 -11.27
C LYS A 97 -7.16 13.83 -10.58
N ILE A 98 -7.13 13.94 -9.25
CA ILE A 98 -8.20 14.59 -8.48
C ILE A 98 -8.39 16.04 -8.91
N ASP A 99 -7.31 16.81 -9.10
CA ASP A 99 -7.42 18.21 -9.55
C ASP A 99 -8.08 18.33 -10.92
N LYS A 100 -7.71 17.45 -11.87
CA LYS A 100 -8.29 17.44 -13.22
C LYS A 100 -9.80 17.16 -13.18
N ILE A 101 -10.23 16.18 -12.38
CA ILE A 101 -11.64 15.82 -12.23
C ILE A 101 -12.44 16.96 -11.58
N LEU A 102 -11.82 17.62 -10.60
CA LEU A 102 -12.42 18.76 -9.93
C LEU A 102 -12.58 19.95 -10.89
N GLU A 103 -11.58 20.22 -11.72
CA GLU A 103 -11.65 21.23 -12.79
C GLU A 103 -12.75 20.91 -13.81
N GLU A 104 -12.84 19.66 -14.26
CA GLU A 104 -13.91 19.20 -15.18
C GLU A 104 -15.33 19.34 -14.57
N LYS A 105 -15.44 19.32 -13.23
CA LYS A 105 -16.71 19.49 -12.50
C LYS A 105 -16.94 20.92 -11.99
N ASP A 106 -16.12 21.89 -12.38
CA ASP A 106 -16.11 23.27 -11.86
C ASP A 106 -16.17 23.32 -10.32
N MET A 107 -15.40 22.44 -9.69
CA MET A 107 -15.45 22.19 -8.25
C MET A 107 -14.09 22.46 -7.62
N SER A 108 -14.07 23.21 -6.50
CA SER A 108 -12.85 23.35 -5.71
C SER A 108 -12.66 22.18 -4.73
N ARG A 109 -11.42 21.93 -4.29
CA ARG A 109 -11.16 20.98 -3.19
C ARG A 109 -11.90 21.33 -1.90
N THR A 110 -12.16 22.62 -1.66
CA THR A 110 -12.97 23.09 -0.53
C THR A 110 -14.43 22.69 -0.68
N ALA A 111 -14.99 22.83 -1.89
CA ALA A 111 -16.33 22.37 -2.19
C ALA A 111 -16.45 20.85 -2.02
N LEU A 112 -15.47 20.09 -2.54
CA LEU A 112 -15.40 18.63 -2.33
C LEU A 112 -15.39 18.29 -0.82
N ALA A 113 -14.52 18.94 -0.04
CA ALA A 113 -14.43 18.69 1.40
C ALA A 113 -15.76 18.94 2.12
N LYS A 114 -16.47 20.03 1.76
CA LYS A 114 -17.81 20.31 2.28
C LYS A 114 -18.82 19.23 1.87
N GLN A 115 -18.83 18.83 0.60
CA GLN A 115 -19.75 17.82 0.06
C GLN A 115 -19.60 16.47 0.76
N ILE A 116 -18.37 16.05 1.09
CA ILE A 116 -18.13 14.79 1.81
C ILE A 116 -18.21 14.92 3.34
N ASN A 117 -18.56 16.10 3.85
CA ASN A 117 -18.55 16.46 5.26
C ASN A 117 -17.22 16.09 5.93
N TYR A 118 -16.12 16.69 5.46
CA TYR A 118 -14.77 16.45 5.96
C TYR A 118 -13.97 17.74 6.06
N SER A 119 -12.93 17.75 6.90
CA SER A 119 -12.06 18.93 7.03
C SER A 119 -11.27 19.18 5.73
N GLN A 120 -11.28 20.42 5.25
CA GLN A 120 -10.53 20.82 4.05
C GLN A 120 -9.02 20.52 4.21
N SER A 121 -8.44 20.87 5.37
CA SER A 121 -7.03 20.61 5.65
C SER A 121 -6.71 19.11 5.64
N GLY A 122 -7.55 18.29 6.27
CA GLY A 122 -7.37 16.84 6.29
C GLY A 122 -7.46 16.23 4.89
N LEU A 123 -8.48 16.62 4.11
CA LEU A 123 -8.65 16.12 2.74
C LEU A 123 -7.49 16.56 1.84
N ASN A 124 -7.03 17.81 1.95
CA ASN A 124 -5.90 18.29 1.16
C ASN A 124 -4.61 17.52 1.48
N ARG A 125 -4.36 17.22 2.76
CA ARG A 125 -3.20 16.40 3.15
C ARG A 125 -3.30 14.97 2.61
N MET A 126 -4.51 14.42 2.52
CA MET A 126 -4.77 13.12 1.91
C MET A 126 -4.51 13.11 0.40
N ILE A 127 -5.11 14.05 -0.35
CA ILE A 127 -4.95 14.17 -1.81
C ILE A 127 -3.49 14.42 -2.20
N THR A 128 -2.74 15.14 -1.37
CA THR A 128 -1.32 15.43 -1.58
C THR A 128 -0.38 14.33 -1.08
N GLY A 129 -0.91 13.20 -0.61
CA GLY A 129 -0.12 12.06 -0.14
C GLY A 129 0.60 12.27 1.19
N LYS A 130 0.38 13.40 1.87
CA LYS A 130 0.98 13.70 3.19
C LYS A 130 0.43 12.80 4.30
N ILE A 131 -0.81 12.32 4.15
CA ILE A 131 -1.42 11.33 5.06
C ILE A 131 -2.20 10.29 4.26
N ASN A 132 -2.38 9.12 4.85
CA ASN A 132 -3.17 8.05 4.23
C ASN A 132 -4.65 8.40 4.18
N ILE A 133 -5.30 8.10 3.05
CA ILE A 133 -6.76 8.11 2.93
C ILE A 133 -7.32 6.87 3.67
N SER A 134 -8.26 7.10 4.58
CA SER A 134 -8.99 6.02 5.24
C SER A 134 -10.10 5.48 4.33
N LYS A 135 -10.51 4.21 4.53
CA LYS A 135 -11.58 3.59 3.73
C LYS A 135 -12.88 4.42 3.70
N PRO A 136 -13.39 4.97 4.83
CA PRO A 136 -14.60 5.78 4.80
C PRO A 136 -14.45 7.08 3.99
N VAL A 137 -13.27 7.70 4.02
CA VAL A 137 -13.01 8.90 3.21
C VAL A 137 -12.88 8.55 1.74
N LEU A 138 -12.21 7.44 1.42
CA LEU A 138 -12.08 6.93 0.05
C LEU A 138 -13.46 6.69 -0.58
N GLU A 139 -14.37 6.04 0.14
CA GLU A 139 -15.73 5.80 -0.31
C GLU A 139 -16.49 7.10 -0.59
N LYS A 140 -16.39 8.08 0.31
CA LYS A 140 -17.04 9.38 0.12
C LYS A 140 -16.47 10.16 -1.07
N VAL A 141 -15.15 10.16 -1.24
CA VAL A 141 -14.48 10.81 -2.38
C VAL A 141 -14.86 10.11 -3.69
N SER A 142 -14.86 8.78 -3.70
CA SER A 142 -15.29 7.95 -4.83
C SER A 142 -16.71 8.31 -5.27
N LYS A 143 -17.66 8.37 -4.33
CA LYS A 143 -19.05 8.78 -4.60
C LYS A 143 -19.16 10.22 -5.09
N ALA A 144 -18.47 11.17 -4.44
CA ALA A 144 -18.57 12.59 -4.79
C ALA A 144 -17.97 12.90 -6.17
N LEU A 145 -16.93 12.17 -6.58
CA LEU A 145 -16.26 12.35 -7.87
C LEU A 145 -16.80 11.45 -8.97
N ASP A 146 -17.69 10.51 -8.65
CA ASP A 146 -18.22 9.49 -9.56
C ASP A 146 -17.11 8.61 -10.19
N ILE A 147 -16.23 8.10 -9.33
CA ILE A 147 -15.06 7.29 -9.72
C ILE A 147 -14.95 6.11 -8.77
N SER A 148 -14.59 4.93 -9.28
CA SER A 148 -14.47 3.74 -8.43
C SER A 148 -13.36 3.88 -7.37
N GLN A 149 -13.54 3.24 -6.22
CA GLN A 149 -12.51 3.19 -5.17
C GLN A 149 -11.24 2.48 -5.67
N GLU A 150 -11.37 1.55 -6.62
CA GLU A 150 -10.26 0.81 -7.23
C GLU A 150 -9.38 1.73 -8.08
N GLU A 151 -9.99 2.62 -8.85
CA GLU A 151 -9.29 3.64 -9.63
C GLU A 151 -8.46 4.54 -8.71
N ILE A 152 -9.08 5.12 -7.68
CA ILE A 152 -8.36 5.98 -6.72
C ILE A 152 -7.28 5.19 -5.97
N SER A 153 -7.54 3.93 -5.61
CA SER A 153 -6.56 3.06 -4.97
C SER A 153 -5.35 2.80 -5.85
N SER A 154 -5.54 2.64 -7.16
CA SER A 154 -4.43 2.47 -8.10
C SER A 154 -3.54 3.72 -8.18
N TRP A 155 -4.12 4.92 -8.10
CA TRP A 155 -3.34 6.17 -8.06
C TRP A 155 -2.51 6.26 -6.77
N ILE A 156 -3.14 5.95 -5.62
CA ILE A 156 -2.46 5.91 -4.32
C ILE A 156 -1.32 4.89 -4.32
N LEU A 157 -1.56 3.71 -4.91
CA LEU A 157 -0.57 2.65 -4.98
C LEU A 157 0.61 3.06 -5.88
N ALA A 158 0.33 3.67 -7.04
CA ALA A 158 1.34 4.22 -7.93
C ALA A 158 2.19 5.32 -7.28
N ASP A 159 1.61 6.15 -6.42
CA ASP A 159 2.37 7.20 -5.70
C ASP A 159 3.30 6.63 -4.62
N LYS A 160 2.88 5.55 -3.94
CA LYS A 160 3.55 5.03 -2.75
C LYS A 160 4.75 4.12 -3.01
N HIS A 161 4.70 3.34 -4.07
CA HIS A 161 5.70 2.29 -4.32
C HIS A 161 6.49 2.57 -5.60
N SER A 162 7.75 2.14 -5.64
CA SER A 162 8.55 2.23 -6.87
C SER A 162 7.96 1.34 -7.96
N LEU A 163 8.31 1.62 -9.22
CA LEU A 163 7.88 0.77 -10.33
C LEU A 163 8.34 -0.68 -10.13
N GLN A 164 9.59 -0.87 -9.71
CA GLN A 164 10.18 -2.18 -9.42
C GLN A 164 9.35 -2.98 -8.41
N VAL A 165 8.97 -2.37 -7.27
CA VAL A 165 8.17 -3.05 -6.24
C VAL A 165 6.80 -3.46 -6.78
N LEU A 166 6.18 -2.62 -7.61
CA LEU A 166 4.87 -2.92 -8.20
C LEU A 166 4.97 -4.05 -9.24
N GLU A 167 6.03 -4.10 -10.04
CA GLU A 167 6.24 -5.15 -11.05
C GLU A 167 6.57 -6.52 -10.42
N MET A 168 7.04 -6.54 -9.18
CA MET A 168 7.28 -7.76 -8.40
C MET A 168 6.04 -8.26 -7.64
N ALA A 169 4.94 -7.52 -7.62
CA ALA A 169 3.73 -7.80 -6.82
C ALA A 169 2.65 -8.51 -7.64
#